data_AF-A0A453FEH7-F1
#
_entry.id   AF-A0A453FEH7-F1
#
_cell.length_a   1.000
_cell.length_b   1.000
_cell.length_c   1.000
_cell.angle_alpha   90.00
_cell.angle_beta   90.00
_cell.angle_gamma   90.00
#
_symmetry.space_group_name_H-M   'P 1'
#
loop_
_entity.id
_entity.type
_entity.pdbx_description
1 polymer ?
#
loop_
_entity_poly.entity_id
_entity_poly.type
_entity_poly.pdbx_seq_one_letter_code
_entity_poly.pdbx_strand_id
1 'polypeptide(L)' 'AGALDKLEAFTSFNGPDFYGLPRNTSKTVLRRSPWKVPATYTYGLGVIVPMSTGNTLEWLPSDQPEE' A
#
# COMPACT_ATOMS: atom_id res chain seq x y z
N ALA A 1 -8.08 -16.31 -4.62
CA ALA A 1 -7.01 -15.81 -3.73
C ALA A 1 -5.74 -16.62 -3.98
N GLY A 2 -4.54 -16.07 -3.72
CA GLY A 2 -3.27 -16.77 -3.94
C GLY A 2 -2.47 -16.30 -5.15
N ALA A 3 -2.40 -14.98 -5.37
CA ALA A 3 -1.59 -14.36 -6.43
C ALA A 3 -0.66 -13.27 -5.87
N LEU A 4 -0.24 -13.41 -4.61
CA LEU A 4 0.58 -12.40 -3.94
C LEU A 4 1.98 -12.31 -4.56
N ASP A 5 2.47 -13.40 -5.15
CA ASP A 5 3.66 -13.49 -5.99
C ASP A 5 3.62 -12.54 -7.21
N LYS A 6 2.42 -12.15 -7.66
CA LYS A 6 2.24 -11.24 -8.80
C LYS A 6 2.11 -9.77 -8.40
N LEU A 7 2.05 -9.47 -7.09
CA LEU A 7 1.77 -8.13 -6.59
C LEU A 7 2.85 -7.12 -7.04
N GLU A 8 4.13 -7.47 -6.93
CA GLU A 8 5.23 -6.57 -7.28
C GLU A 8 5.21 -6.19 -8.78
N ALA A 9 4.95 -7.17 -9.65
CA ALA A 9 4.80 -6.89 -11.08
C ALA A 9 3.65 -5.91 -11.34
N PHE A 10 2.51 -6.11 -10.68
CA PHE A 10 1.32 -5.27 -10.82
C PHE A 10 1.53 -3.85 -10.30
N THR A 11 2.12 -3.68 -9.11
CA THR A 11 2.26 -2.38 -8.46
C THR A 11 3.52 -1.61 -8.84
N SER A 12 4.52 -2.27 -9.44
CA SER A 12 5.88 -1.69 -9.53
C SER A 12 6.60 -1.91 -10.87
N PHE A 13 6.25 -2.91 -11.68
CA PHE A 13 6.95 -3.17 -12.96
C PHE A 13 6.11 -2.81 -14.18
N ASN A 14 4.88 -3.32 -14.25
CA ASN A 14 4.06 -3.24 -15.46
C ASN A 14 3.77 -1.78 -15.90
N GLY A 15 3.61 -0.86 -14.94
CA GLY A 15 3.43 0.56 -15.22
C GLY A 15 4.66 1.19 -15.87
N PRO A 16 5.81 1.28 -15.18
CA PRO A 16 7.03 1.83 -15.75
C PRO A 16 7.43 1.21 -17.10
N ASP A 17 7.31 -0.11 -17.25
CA ASP A 17 7.61 -0.80 -18.50
C ASP A 17 6.71 -0.33 -19.65
N PHE A 18 5.40 -0.19 -19.40
CA PHE A 18 4.44 0.30 -20.38
C PHE A 18 4.71 1.76 -20.78
N TYR A 19 5.09 2.59 -19.80
CA TYR A 19 5.34 4.02 -20.02
C TYR A 19 6.78 4.34 -20.44
N GLY A 20 7.67 3.35 -20.57
CA GLY A 20 9.08 3.57 -20.89
C GLY A 20 9.86 4.32 -19.81
N LEU A 21 9.45 4.19 -18.54
CA LEU A 21 10.09 4.81 -17.38
C LEU A 21 10.97 3.78 -16.65
N PRO A 22 12.04 4.23 -15.95
CA PRO A 22 12.86 3.33 -15.14
C PRO A 22 12.05 2.75 -13.98
N ARG A 23 12.34 1.49 -13.64
CA ARG A 23 11.78 0.85 -12.45
C ARG A 23 12.41 1.43 -11.18
N ASN A 24 11.62 1.50 -10.10
CA ASN A 24 12.12 1.90 -8.79
C ASN A 24 13.19 0.91 -8.28
N THR A 25 14.26 1.44 -7.69
CA THR A 25 15.33 0.65 -7.05
C THR A 25 15.10 0.46 -5.54
N SER A 26 14.26 1.31 -4.94
CA SER A 26 13.86 1.18 -3.55
C SER A 26 12.87 0.03 -3.37
N LYS A 27 12.84 -0.51 -2.16
CA LYS A 27 11.90 -1.56 -1.73
C LYS A 27 11.00 -1.03 -0.61
N THR A 28 9.80 -1.58 -0.53
CA THR A 28 8.87 -1.40 0.59
C THR A 28 8.40 -2.76 1.06
N VAL A 29 8.17 -2.90 2.37
CA VAL A 29 7.78 -4.17 2.99
C VAL A 29 6.34 -4.05 3.46
N LEU A 30 5.47 -4.98 3.05
CA LEU A 30 4.14 -5.13 3.63
C LEU A 30 4.19 -6.21 4.70
N ARG A 31 3.80 -5.87 5.93
CA ARG A 31 3.63 -6.85 7.01
C ARG A 31 2.17 -7.23 7.12
N ARG A 32 1.91 -8.52 7.30
CA ARG A 32 0.56 -9.03 7.59
C ARG A 32 0.22 -8.68 9.04
N SER A 33 -0.24 -7.45 9.24
CA SER A 33 -0.59 -6.88 10.52
C SER A 33 -1.99 -6.28 10.40
N PRO A 34 -3.03 -6.97 10.90
CA PRO A 34 -4.39 -6.46 10.86
C PRO A 34 -4.49 -5.09 11.55
N TRP A 35 -5.14 -4.14 10.90
CA TRP A 35 -5.34 -2.80 11.45
C TRP A 35 -6.71 -2.24 11.06
N LYS A 36 -7.28 -1.42 11.94
CA LYS A 36 -8.58 -0.80 11.72
C LYS A 36 -8.43 0.53 11.00
N VAL A 37 -9.12 0.68 9.88
CA VAL A 37 -9.11 1.93 9.12
C VAL A 37 -9.81 3.02 9.95
N PRO A 38 -9.16 4.17 10.20
CA PRO A 38 -9.75 5.28 10.92
C PRO A 38 -11.06 5.76 10.28
N ALA A 39 -11.96 6.28 11.12
CA ALA A 39 -13.24 6.79 10.64
C ALA A 39 -13.05 8.03 9.74
N THR A 40 -12.12 8.91 10.15
CA THR A 40 -11.79 10.16 9.49
C THR A 40 -10.32 10.52 9.68
N TYR A 41 -9.81 11.37 8.79
CA TYR A 41 -8.59 12.12 8.98
C TYR A 41 -8.90 13.61 8.93
N THR A 42 -8.30 14.40 9.82
CA THR A 42 -8.38 15.87 9.76
C THR A 42 -7.40 16.38 8.70
N TYR A 43 -7.86 17.24 7.79
CA TYR A 43 -7.01 17.85 6.78
C TYR A 43 -7.40 19.32 6.58
N GLY A 44 -6.49 20.23 6.96
CA GLY A 44 -6.77 21.66 6.99
C GLY A 44 -7.98 21.99 7.87
N LEU A 45 -8.99 22.61 7.28
CA LEU A 45 -10.26 22.96 7.95
C LEU A 45 -11.36 21.90 7.77
N GLY A 46 -11.06 20.77 7.13
CA GLY A 46 -12.04 19.73 6.80
C GLY A 46 -11.69 18.35 7.32
N VAL A 47 -12.57 17.39 7.01
CA VAL A 47 -12.40 15.97 7.31
C VAL A 47 -12.42 15.13 6.04
N ILE A 48 -11.57 14.11 5.98
CA ILE A 48 -11.52 13.12 4.91
C ILE A 48 -12.02 11.80 5.46
N VAL A 49 -13.02 11.21 4.80
CA VAL A 49 -13.46 9.85 5.07
C VAL A 49 -12.68 8.91 4.15
N PRO A 50 -11.80 8.03 4.68
CA PRO A 50 -11.02 7.14 3.84
C PRO A 50 -11.87 5.99 3.27
N MET A 51 -11.43 5.47 2.14
CA MET A 51 -11.96 4.20 1.62
C MET A 51 -11.78 3.10 2.68
N SER A 52 -12.76 2.19 2.78
CA SER A 52 -12.77 1.10 3.77
C SER A 52 -12.86 1.55 5.24
N THR A 53 -13.36 2.76 5.51
CA THR A 53 -13.63 3.25 6.86
C THR A 53 -14.40 2.22 7.71
N GLY A 54 -13.95 2.00 8.94
CA GLY A 54 -14.55 1.05 9.88
C GLY A 54 -14.19 -0.42 9.66
N ASN A 55 -13.65 -0.80 8.50
CA ASN A 55 -13.19 -2.15 8.22
C ASN A 55 -11.78 -2.40 8.77
N THR A 56 -11.44 -3.68 8.92
CA THR A 56 -10.07 -4.12 9.22
C THR A 56 -9.39 -4.54 7.92
N LEU A 57 -8.17 -4.06 7.70
CA LEU A 57 -7.30 -4.48 6.60
C LEU A 57 -6.18 -5.36 7.16
N GLU A 58 -5.79 -6.38 6.40
CA GLU A 58 -4.85 -7.41 6.86
C GLU A 58 -3.37 -7.04 6.74
N TRP A 59 -3.05 -5.99 5.98
CA TRP A 59 -1.68 -5.63 5.64
C TRP A 59 -1.41 -4.15 5.88
N LEU A 60 -0.21 -3.85 6.36
CA LEU A 60 0.27 -2.51 6.66
C LEU A 60 1.71 -2.35 6.14
N PRO A 61 2.08 -1.23 5.50
CA PRO A 61 3.47 -0.93 5.18
C PRO A 61 4.34 -0.91 6.44
N SER A 62 5.57 -1.37 6.31
CA SER A 62 6.55 -1.34 7.38
C SER A 62 7.70 -0.43 7.02
N ASP A 63 8.08 0.41 7.99
CA ASP A 63 9.24 1.31 7.90
C ASP A 63 10.55 0.63 8.35
N GLN A 64 10.52 -0.65 8.69
CA GLN A 64 11.68 -1.40 9.16
C GLN A 64 12.36 -2.09 7.98
N PRO A 65 13.67 -1.90 7.74
CA PRO A 65 14.40 -2.68 6.75
C PRO A 65 14.38 -4.18 7.11
N GLU A 66 14.48 -5.05 6.11
CA GLU A 66 14.71 -6.49 6.35
C GLU A 66 16.04 -6.68 7.10
N GLU A 67 16.01 -7.51 8.14
CA GLU A 67 17.19 -7.93 8.91
C GLU A 67 17.93 -9.07 8.18
#